data_AF-A0A968I8Y0-F1
#
_entry.id   AF-A0A968I8Y0-F1
#
_cell.length_a   1.000
_cell.length_b   1.000
_cell.length_c   1.000
_cell.angle_alpha   90.00
_cell.angle_beta   90.00
_cell.angle_gamma   90.00
#
_symmetry.space_group_name_H-M   'P 1'
#
loop_
_entity.id
_entity.type
_entity.pdbx_description
1 polymer ?
#
loop_
_entity_poly.entity_id
_entity_poly.type
_entity_poly.pdbx_seq_one_letter_code
_entity_poly.pdbx_strand_id
1 'polypeptide(L)'
;MTLPKRSDLPQEQTWDLESMFASEAEWRTALAGIPAMGDRIAAFSGRLAESGAVLFEALETSNALFLEAGRIGMYASLLSATEGTNTLYSSMYAEAGAAYAGLSGAAAFMKP
;
A
#
# COMPACT_ATOMS: atom_id res chain seq x y z
N MET A 1 22.08 13.68 -24.35
CA MET A 1 22.12 12.26 -23.96
C MET A 1 20.78 11.95 -23.30
N THR A 2 19.87 11.30 -24.01
CA THR A 2 18.54 10.92 -23.48
C THR A 2 18.69 9.56 -22.81
N LEU A 3 18.28 9.44 -21.54
CA LEU A 3 18.19 8.12 -20.89
C LEU A 3 17.17 7.27 -21.68
N PRO A 4 17.46 5.99 -21.96
CA PRO A 4 16.47 5.07 -22.53
C PRO A 4 15.28 4.95 -21.57
N LYS A 5 14.08 4.78 -22.10
CA LYS A 5 12.92 4.52 -21.24
C LYS A 5 13.11 3.14 -20.62
N ARG A 6 12.66 2.96 -19.38
CA ARG A 6 12.73 1.63 -18.74
C ARG A 6 11.91 0.58 -19.48
N SER A 7 10.85 0.99 -20.20
CA SER A 7 10.10 0.15 -21.13
C SER A 7 10.89 -0.31 -22.36
N ASP A 8 12.02 0.34 -22.65
CA ASP A 8 12.94 -0.05 -23.74
C ASP A 8 14.06 -0.99 -23.26
N LEU A 9 14.11 -1.34 -21.97
CA LEU A 9 15.10 -2.26 -21.39
C LEU A 9 14.59 -3.71 -21.40
N PRO A 10 15.49 -4.71 -21.47
CA PRO A 10 15.12 -6.11 -21.26
C PRO A 10 14.36 -6.27 -19.94
N GLN A 11 13.31 -7.09 -19.92
CA GLN A 11 12.45 -7.29 -18.74
C GLN A 11 13.26 -7.69 -17.49
N GLU A 12 14.34 -8.44 -17.69
CA GLU A 12 15.33 -8.85 -16.67
C GLU A 12 16.03 -7.67 -15.96
N GLN A 13 16.04 -6.49 -16.59
CA GLN A 13 16.62 -5.24 -16.07
C GLN A 13 15.55 -4.28 -15.56
N THR A 14 14.28 -4.71 -15.54
CA THR A 14 13.13 -3.94 -15.05
C THR A 14 12.59 -4.56 -13.76
N TRP A 15 11.82 -3.77 -13.00
CA TRP A 15 11.14 -4.30 -11.82
C TRP A 15 10.07 -5.32 -12.25
N ASP A 16 10.01 -6.47 -11.57
CA ASP A 16 8.95 -7.45 -11.78
C ASP A 16 7.65 -7.00 -11.09
N LEU A 17 6.97 -6.03 -11.71
CA LEU A 17 5.71 -5.50 -11.22
C LEU A 17 4.56 -6.50 -11.32
N GLU A 18 4.65 -7.46 -12.24
CA GLU A 18 3.65 -8.52 -12.43
C GLU A 18 3.65 -9.49 -11.25
N SER A 19 4.79 -9.72 -10.60
CA SER A 19 4.84 -10.46 -9.33
C SER A 19 4.10 -9.76 -8.18
N MET A 20 3.93 -8.44 -8.28
CA MET A 20 3.16 -7.66 -7.31
C MET A 20 1.70 -7.60 -7.71
N PHE A 21 1.35 -7.12 -8.90
CA PHE A 21 -0.02 -7.12 -9.40
C PHE A 21 0.01 -7.39 -10.90
N ALA A 22 -0.77 -8.36 -11.37
CA ALA A 22 -0.81 -8.74 -12.78
C ALA A 22 -1.42 -7.65 -13.67
N SER A 23 -2.15 -6.69 -13.09
CA SER A 23 -2.73 -5.57 -13.82
C SER A 23 -3.07 -4.37 -12.93
N GLU A 24 -3.27 -3.21 -13.56
CA GLU A 24 -3.86 -2.03 -12.89
C GLU A 24 -5.21 -2.36 -12.25
N ALA A 25 -6.04 -3.20 -12.88
CA ALA A 25 -7.36 -3.57 -12.35
C ALA A 25 -7.26 -4.37 -11.05
N GLU A 26 -6.29 -5.28 -10.96
CA GLU A 26 -6.01 -6.03 -9.73
C GLU A 26 -5.52 -5.09 -8.63
N TRP A 27 -4.59 -4.19 -8.97
CA TRP A 27 -4.11 -3.17 -8.04
C TRP A 27 -5.23 -2.25 -7.54
N ARG A 28 -6.12 -1.78 -8.41
CA ARG A 28 -7.28 -0.95 -8.04
C ARG A 28 -8.24 -1.69 -7.11
N THR A 29 -8.41 -2.99 -7.31
CA THR A 29 -9.22 -3.83 -6.42
C THR A 29 -8.58 -3.92 -5.03
N ALA A 30 -7.26 -4.12 -4.97
CA ALA A 30 -6.54 -4.13 -3.69
C ALA A 30 -6.58 -2.76 -2.98
N LEU A 31 -6.39 -1.67 -3.73
CA LEU A 31 -6.51 -0.30 -3.21
C LEU A 31 -7.89 -0.03 -2.60
N ALA A 32 -8.96 -0.46 -3.29
CA ALA A 32 -10.33 -0.32 -2.81
C ALA A 32 -10.61 -1.12 -1.52
N GLY A 33 -9.74 -2.07 -1.16
CA GLY A 33 -9.80 -2.82 0.10
C GLY A 33 -9.21 -2.10 1.31
N ILE A 34 -8.38 -1.05 1.12
CA ILE A 34 -7.72 -0.34 2.23
C ILE A 34 -8.70 0.25 3.26
N PRO A 35 -9.86 0.84 2.88
CA PRO A 35 -10.84 1.30 3.87
C PRO A 35 -11.31 0.19 4.82
N ALA A 36 -11.56 -1.02 4.31
CA ALA A 36 -11.95 -2.16 5.14
C ALA A 36 -10.81 -2.63 6.07
N MET A 37 -9.54 -2.43 5.66
CA MET A 37 -8.39 -2.62 6.57
C MET A 37 -8.43 -1.62 7.73
N GLY A 38 -8.82 -0.37 7.46
CA GLY A 38 -9.04 0.66 8.46
C GLY A 38 -10.12 0.27 9.47
N ASP A 39 -11.25 -0.28 9.02
CA ASP A 39 -12.32 -0.74 9.91
C ASP A 39 -11.84 -1.89 10.83
N ARG A 40 -11.05 -2.82 10.27
CA ARG A 40 -10.48 -3.94 11.03
C ARG A 40 -9.55 -3.48 12.15
N ILE A 41 -8.68 -2.49 11.88
CA ILE A 41 -7.79 -1.99 12.93
C ILE A 41 -8.54 -1.12 13.94
N ALA A 42 -9.51 -0.30 13.49
CA ALA A 42 -10.34 0.53 14.37
C ALA A 42 -11.13 -0.29 15.39
N ALA A 43 -11.46 -1.55 15.10
CA ALA A 43 -12.15 -2.46 16.02
C ALA A 43 -11.37 -2.76 17.32
N PHE A 44 -10.06 -2.45 17.40
CA PHE A 44 -9.25 -2.58 18.61
C PHE A 44 -9.19 -1.29 19.46
N SER A 45 -9.77 -0.20 18.97
CA SER A 45 -9.76 1.09 19.68
C SER A 45 -10.47 0.99 21.03
N GLY A 46 -9.80 1.44 22.09
CA GLY A 46 -10.28 1.32 23.48
C GLY A 46 -10.16 -0.06 24.11
N ARG A 47 -9.71 -1.08 23.35
CA ARG A 47 -9.65 -2.48 23.80
C ARG A 47 -8.24 -2.99 24.10
N LEU A 48 -7.21 -2.21 23.75
CA LEU A 48 -5.80 -2.61 23.89
C LEU A 48 -5.38 -2.99 25.33
N ALA A 49 -6.10 -2.48 26.34
CA ALA A 49 -5.86 -2.79 27.75
C ALA A 49 -6.69 -3.97 28.30
N GLU A 50 -7.59 -4.56 27.50
CA GLU A 50 -8.43 -5.69 27.94
C GLU A 50 -7.59 -6.91 28.35
N SER A 51 -6.53 -7.21 27.59
CA SER A 51 -5.57 -8.28 27.92
C SER A 51 -4.34 -8.23 27.01
N GLY A 52 -3.27 -8.95 27.39
CA GLY A 52 -2.12 -9.16 26.51
C GLY A 52 -2.46 -9.89 25.20
N ALA A 53 -3.51 -10.73 25.20
CA ALA A 53 -3.97 -11.41 23.99
C ALA A 53 -4.61 -10.43 22.99
N VAL A 54 -5.43 -9.49 23.47
CA VAL A 54 -6.04 -8.45 22.63
C VAL A 54 -4.97 -7.50 22.06
N LEU A 55 -3.97 -7.13 22.85
CA LEU A 55 -2.84 -6.35 22.38
C LEU A 55 -2.04 -7.09 21.29
N PHE A 56 -1.75 -8.37 21.51
CA PHE A 56 -1.04 -9.19 20.53
C PHE A 56 -1.80 -9.29 19.20
N GLU A 57 -3.10 -9.55 19.26
CA GLU A 57 -3.96 -9.61 18.07
C GLU A 57 -4.01 -8.27 17.31
N ALA A 58 -4.07 -7.15 18.03
CA ALA A 58 -4.06 -5.81 17.43
C ALA A 58 -2.73 -5.53 16.71
N LEU A 59 -1.59 -5.90 17.31
CA LEU A 59 -0.26 -5.72 16.72
C LEU A 59 -0.05 -6.58 15.47
N GLU A 60 -0.43 -7.85 15.53
CA GLU A 60 -0.38 -8.76 14.38
C GLU A 60 -1.26 -8.26 13.23
N THR A 61 -2.49 -7.83 13.57
CA THR A 61 -3.42 -7.26 12.59
C THR A 61 -2.83 -6.00 11.96
N SER A 62 -2.32 -5.07 12.77
CA SER A 62 -1.65 -3.86 12.28
C SER A 62 -0.52 -4.22 11.31
N ASN A 63 0.39 -5.09 11.72
CA ASN A 63 1.55 -5.47 10.91
C ASN A 63 1.13 -6.03 9.55
N ALA A 64 0.18 -6.97 9.53
CA ALA A 64 -0.32 -7.56 8.29
C ALA A 64 -0.95 -6.53 7.35
N LEU A 65 -1.76 -5.60 7.89
CA LEU A 65 -2.43 -4.57 7.09
C LEU A 65 -1.45 -3.53 6.52
N PHE A 66 -0.45 -3.11 7.30
CA PHE A 66 0.56 -2.17 6.82
C PHE A 66 1.52 -2.80 5.80
N LEU A 67 1.81 -4.10 5.90
CA LEU A 67 2.55 -4.82 4.87
C LEU A 67 1.78 -4.85 3.54
N GLU A 68 0.49 -5.15 3.58
CA GLU A 68 -0.35 -5.17 2.37
C GLU A 68 -0.50 -3.76 1.77
N ALA A 69 -0.77 -2.75 2.60
CA ALA A 69 -0.83 -1.35 2.15
C ALA A 69 0.51 -0.86 1.57
N GLY A 70 1.64 -1.32 2.14
CA GLY A 70 2.97 -1.06 1.64
C GLY A 70 3.19 -1.66 0.25
N ARG A 71 2.76 -2.91 0.01
CA ARG A 71 2.79 -3.55 -1.31
C ARG A 71 1.97 -2.77 -2.35
N ILE A 72 0.77 -2.32 -1.99
CA ILE A 72 -0.09 -1.49 -2.86
C ILE A 72 0.62 -0.18 -3.23
N GLY A 73 1.19 0.53 -2.24
CA GLY A 73 1.90 1.79 -2.49
C GLY A 73 3.18 1.60 -3.32
N MET A 74 3.92 0.51 -3.08
CA MET A 74 5.17 0.22 -3.78
C MET A 74 4.93 -0.01 -5.28
N TYR A 75 3.85 -0.68 -5.67
CA TYR A 75 3.49 -0.85 -7.09
C TYR A 75 3.34 0.50 -7.81
N ALA A 76 2.54 1.41 -7.26
CA ALA A 76 2.32 2.74 -7.85
C ALA A 76 3.61 3.60 -7.85
N SER A 77 4.42 3.48 -6.81
CA SER A 77 5.72 4.17 -6.72
C SER A 77 6.68 3.70 -7.82
N LEU A 78 6.78 2.39 -8.05
CA LEU A 78 7.66 1.82 -9.07
C LEU A 78 7.17 2.14 -10.50
N LEU A 79 5.85 2.15 -10.74
CA LEU A 79 5.28 2.62 -12.01
C LEU A 79 5.64 4.09 -12.27
N SER A 80 5.43 4.96 -11.28
CA SER A 80 5.77 6.38 -11.37
C SER A 80 7.28 6.60 -11.59
N ALA A 81 8.14 5.82 -10.93
CA ALA A 81 9.58 5.86 -11.14
C ALA A 81 10.02 5.35 -12.52
N THR A 82 9.20 4.54 -13.19
CA THR A 82 9.46 3.97 -14.51
C THR A 82 9.10 4.95 -15.62
N GLU A 83 8.00 5.70 -15.45
CA GLU A 83 7.58 6.74 -16.38
C GLU A 83 7.14 8.01 -15.64
N GLY A 84 8.09 8.77 -15.10
CA GLY A 84 7.82 9.93 -14.23
C GLY A 84 7.05 11.09 -14.89
N THR A 85 6.89 11.09 -16.22
CA THR A 85 6.07 12.05 -16.95
C THR A 85 4.63 11.55 -17.20
N ASN A 86 4.33 10.31 -16.82
CA ASN A 86 3.02 9.70 -17.01
C ASN A 86 2.06 10.15 -15.90
N THR A 87 1.07 10.96 -16.28
CA THR A 87 0.10 11.54 -15.35
C THR A 87 -0.75 10.47 -14.67
N LEU A 88 -1.03 9.34 -15.34
CA LEU A 88 -1.75 8.20 -14.76
C LEU A 88 -1.00 7.64 -13.53
N TYR A 89 0.30 7.38 -13.67
CA TYR A 89 1.08 6.79 -12.58
C TYR A 89 1.27 7.76 -11.40
N SER A 90 1.36 9.06 -11.68
CA SER A 90 1.36 10.07 -10.63
C SER A 90 0.03 10.12 -9.87
N SER A 91 -1.11 9.94 -10.55
CA SER A 91 -2.43 9.81 -9.93
C SER A 91 -2.52 8.56 -9.06
N MET A 92 -2.11 7.41 -9.59
CA MET A 92 -2.11 6.15 -8.85
C MET A 92 -1.27 6.23 -7.57
N TYR A 93 -0.11 6.89 -7.62
CA TYR A 93 0.73 7.10 -6.45
C TYR A 93 0.06 8.02 -5.42
N ALA A 94 -0.61 9.09 -5.86
CA ALA A 94 -1.38 9.95 -4.97
C ALA A 94 -2.58 9.24 -4.34
N GLU A 95 -3.32 8.44 -5.12
CA GLU A 95 -4.44 7.60 -4.66
C GLU A 95 -3.98 6.62 -3.58
N ALA A 96 -2.85 5.93 -3.80
CA ALA A 96 -2.24 5.04 -2.81
C ALA A 96 -1.85 5.78 -1.53
N GLY A 97 -1.25 6.96 -1.66
CA GLY A 97 -0.84 7.80 -0.54
C GLY A 97 -2.04 8.25 0.30
N ALA A 98 -3.14 8.64 -0.33
CA ALA A 98 -4.38 9.02 0.37
C ALA A 98 -4.99 7.84 1.13
N ALA A 99 -5.06 6.66 0.50
CA ALA A 99 -5.58 5.46 1.14
C ALA A 99 -4.70 5.04 2.34
N TYR A 100 -3.37 5.08 2.19
CA TYR A 100 -2.42 4.79 3.26
C TYR A 100 -2.54 5.78 4.43
N ALA A 101 -2.75 7.07 4.15
CA ALA A 101 -2.97 8.08 5.17
C ALA A 101 -4.26 7.79 5.96
N GLY A 102 -5.33 7.36 5.29
CA GLY A 102 -6.57 6.92 5.93
C GLY A 102 -6.34 5.74 6.88
N LEU A 103 -5.65 4.70 6.42
CA LEU A 103 -5.29 3.54 7.25
C LEU A 103 -4.43 3.95 8.46
N SER A 104 -3.44 4.82 8.23
CA SER A 104 -2.57 5.35 9.30
C SER A 104 -3.35 6.14 10.35
N GLY A 105 -4.36 6.91 9.92
CA GLY A 105 -5.27 7.61 10.83
C GLY A 105 -6.13 6.66 11.66
N ALA A 106 -6.70 5.62 11.04
CA ALA A 106 -7.47 4.59 11.75
C ALA A 106 -6.62 3.85 12.80
N ALA A 107 -5.34 3.65 12.51
CA ALA A 107 -4.37 2.98 13.38
C ALA A 107 -3.71 3.91 14.43
N ALA A 108 -4.01 5.21 14.44
CA ALA A 108 -3.26 6.19 15.24
C ALA A 108 -3.31 5.93 16.75
N PHE A 109 -4.41 5.37 17.26
CA PHE A 109 -4.61 5.04 18.67
C PHE A 109 -3.65 3.96 19.22
N MET A 110 -2.94 3.24 18.34
CA MET A 110 -1.95 2.24 18.74
C MET A 110 -0.60 2.84 19.14
N LYS A 111 -0.32 4.09 18.75
CA LYS A 111 0.88 4.81 19.18
C LYS A 111 0.56 5.58 20.48
N PRO A 112 1.47 5.57 21.48
CA PRO A 112 1.27 6.29 22.75
C PRO A 112 1.08 7.80 22.60
#